data_AF-A0A2I0ABS4-F1
#
_entry.id   AF-A0A2I0ABS4-F1
#
_cell.length_a   1.000
_cell.length_b   1.000
_cell.length_c   1.000
_cell.angle_alpha   90.00
_cell.angle_beta   90.00
_cell.angle_gamma   90.00
#
_symmetry.space_group_name_H-M   'P 1'
#
loop_
_entity.id
_entity.type
_entity.pdbx_description
1 polymer ?
#
loop_
_entity_poly.entity_id
_entity_poly.type
_entity_poly.pdbx_seq_one_letter_code
_entity_poly.pdbx_strand_id
1 'polypeptide(L)'
;MIRYCMQCGISFKKVKNDKKRYTMTCAAVGCNWRVHASRLKDGITFKIKSVSSKHVCTKSPANRFATYKWIANELEDQLRVDPNMKYNLMSQELTKKYYIKPSKKKLWRAREEAKKRFYGDFFDTFTLFPAYAKLILQNSPNSLVFIAYDCNLPNNIKRFEKFFYCFEACKKGFLEGCMPIISLDGLPLKW
;
A
#
# COMPACT_ATOMS: atom_id res chain seq x y z
N MET A 1 -5.37 22.22 2.76
CA MET A 1 -4.03 22.87 2.80
C MET A 1 -2.94 22.10 2.07
N ILE A 2 -2.74 20.80 2.29
CA ILE A 2 -1.64 20.06 1.62
C ILE A 2 -1.73 20.11 0.09
N ARG A 3 -2.93 19.98 -0.50
CA ARG A 3 -3.13 20.11 -1.96
C ARG A 3 -2.65 21.46 -2.53
N TYR A 4 -3.03 22.56 -1.87
CA TYR A 4 -2.55 23.90 -2.25
C TYR A 4 -1.02 23.98 -2.22
N CYS A 5 -0.39 23.39 -1.19
CA CYS A 5 1.07 23.35 -1.11
C CYS A 5 1.73 22.62 -2.27
N MET A 6 1.13 21.53 -2.75
CA MET A 6 1.65 20.78 -3.90
C MET A 6 1.50 21.56 -5.19
N GLN A 7 0.34 22.18 -5.41
CA GLN A 7 0.06 22.96 -6.62
C GLN A 7 1.00 24.16 -6.77
N CYS A 8 1.34 24.82 -5.66
CA CYS A 8 2.29 25.93 -5.72
C CYS A 8 3.73 25.48 -6.04
N GLY A 9 4.07 24.20 -5.84
CA GLY A 9 5.44 23.71 -5.99
C GLY A 9 6.41 24.33 -4.98
N ILE A 10 5.90 24.76 -3.82
CA ILE A 10 6.67 25.46 -2.79
C ILE A 10 6.78 24.57 -1.55
N SER A 11 7.90 24.66 -0.84
CA SER A 11 8.08 23.97 0.43
C SER A 11 7.54 24.82 1.58
N PHE A 12 6.89 24.18 2.55
CA PHE A 12 6.27 24.87 3.68
C PHE A 12 6.81 24.33 5.01
N LYS A 13 6.71 25.15 6.06
CA LYS A 13 7.04 24.81 7.44
C LYS A 13 5.79 24.91 8.30
N LYS A 14 5.53 23.90 9.12
CA LYS A 14 4.49 23.98 10.15
C LYS A 14 5.06 24.73 11.34
N VAL A 15 4.48 25.87 11.68
CA VAL A 15 4.88 26.69 12.83
C VAL A 15 4.09 26.28 14.08
N LYS A 16 2.78 26.03 13.91
CA LYS A 16 1.90 25.51 14.97
C LYS A 16 0.96 24.47 14.38
N ASN A 17 0.75 23.38 15.10
CA ASN A 17 -0.20 22.33 14.75
C ASN A 17 -0.71 21.70 16.05
N ASP A 18 -1.79 22.26 16.58
CA ASP A 18 -2.42 21.80 17.82
C ASP A 18 -3.95 21.78 17.63
N LYS A 19 -4.69 21.28 18.65
CA LYS A 19 -6.16 21.16 18.59
C LYS A 19 -6.89 22.50 18.45
N LYS A 20 -6.22 23.64 18.68
CA LYS A 20 -6.82 24.98 18.67
C LYS A 20 -6.41 25.79 17.43
N ARG A 21 -5.22 25.56 16.88
CA ARG A 21 -4.64 26.36 15.80
C ARG A 21 -3.72 25.57 14.88
N TYR A 22 -3.70 26.01 13.64
CA TYR A 22 -2.79 25.55 12.61
C TYR A 22 -2.15 26.76 11.92
N THR A 23 -0.82 26.85 11.94
CA THR A 23 -0.07 27.92 11.29
C THR A 23 1.01 27.32 10.41
N MET A 24 1.08 27.78 9.17
CA MET A 24 2.07 27.33 8.20
C MET A 24 2.68 28.53 7.48
N THR A 25 3.98 28.47 7.26
CA THR A 25 4.75 29.52 6.56
C THR A 25 5.49 28.92 5.38
N CYS A 26 5.89 29.75 4.44
CA CYS A 26 6.83 29.34 3.40
C CYS A 26 8.18 28.93 4.03
N ALA A 27 8.81 27.90 3.48
CA ALA A 27 10.12 27.44 3.94
C ALA A 27 11.29 28.28 3.40
N ALA A 28 11.08 28.99 2.29
CA ALA A 28 12.09 29.78 1.59
C ALA A 28 12.49 31.03 2.40
N VAL A 29 13.78 31.36 2.36
CA VAL A 29 14.33 32.56 3.00
C VAL A 29 13.76 33.80 2.30
N GLY A 30 13.34 34.80 3.08
CA GLY A 30 12.77 36.05 2.56
C GLY A 30 11.30 35.97 2.11
N CYS A 31 10.64 34.81 2.20
CA CYS A 31 9.22 34.70 1.85
C CYS A 31 8.31 34.88 3.07
N ASN A 32 7.55 35.96 3.08
CA ASN A 32 6.60 36.30 4.15
C ASN A 32 5.25 35.60 4.04
N TRP A 33 5.10 34.62 3.14
CA TRP A 33 3.84 33.92 2.98
C TRP A 33 3.50 33.10 4.23
N ARG A 34 2.29 33.31 4.76
CA ARG A 34 1.77 32.64 5.95
C ARG A 34 0.28 32.36 5.80
N VAL A 35 -0.13 31.21 6.31
CA VAL A 35 -1.54 30.90 6.58
C VAL A 35 -1.73 30.58 8.06
N HIS A 36 -2.80 31.12 8.62
CA HIS A 36 -3.22 30.84 9.99
C HIS A 36 -4.69 30.46 10.01
N ALA A 37 -4.97 29.32 10.63
CA ALA A 37 -6.31 28.85 10.93
C ALA A 37 -6.44 28.58 12.43
N SER A 38 -7.63 28.84 12.98
CA SER A 38 -7.94 28.48 14.36
C SER A 38 -9.35 27.93 14.47
N ARG A 39 -9.59 27.14 15.51
CA ARG A 39 -10.90 26.61 15.83
C ARG A 39 -11.85 27.75 16.23
N LEU A 40 -13.09 27.69 15.80
CA LEU A 40 -14.16 28.58 16.24
C LEU A 40 -14.65 28.18 17.64
N LYS A 41 -15.51 29.03 18.22
CA LYS A 41 -16.09 28.78 19.56
C LYS A 41 -16.97 27.53 19.60
N ASP A 42 -17.49 27.10 18.44
CA ASP A 42 -18.28 25.87 18.26
C ASP A 42 -17.51 24.57 18.58
N GLY A 43 -16.18 24.64 18.72
CA GLY A 43 -15.37 23.52 19.12
C GLY A 43 -15.04 22.51 18.01
N ILE A 44 -15.56 22.71 16.80
CA ILE A 44 -15.44 21.72 15.70
C ILE A 44 -14.83 22.37 14.46
N THR A 45 -15.27 23.58 14.11
CA THR A 45 -14.93 24.20 12.82
C THR A 45 -13.60 24.93 12.90
N PHE A 46 -12.72 24.71 11.93
CA PHE A 46 -11.52 25.54 11.74
C PHE A 46 -11.79 26.62 10.69
N LYS A 47 -11.60 27.89 11.09
CA LYS A 47 -11.66 29.04 10.17
C LYS A 47 -10.25 29.50 9.84
N ILE A 48 -9.99 29.74 8.56
CA ILE A 48 -8.79 30.43 8.11
C ILE A 48 -8.95 31.90 8.48
N LYS A 49 -8.09 32.41 9.37
CA LYS A 49 -8.13 33.78 9.88
C LYS A 49 -7.26 34.74 9.07
N SER A 50 -6.16 34.24 8.53
CA SER A 50 -5.26 35.05 7.70
C SER A 50 -4.58 34.19 6.65
N VAL A 51 -4.51 34.71 5.42
CA VAL A 51 -3.75 34.15 4.31
C VAL A 51 -2.98 35.29 3.66
N SER A 52 -1.65 35.14 3.55
CA SER A 52 -0.85 36.02 2.71
C SER A 52 -1.15 35.76 1.23
N SER A 53 -1.32 36.80 0.43
CA SER A 53 -1.83 36.68 -0.93
C SER A 53 -0.81 36.10 -1.93
N LYS A 54 0.48 36.46 -1.83
CA LYS A 54 1.48 36.06 -2.84
C LYS A 54 2.77 35.54 -2.23
N HIS A 55 3.33 34.55 -2.91
CA HIS A 55 4.69 34.08 -2.69
C HIS A 55 5.66 34.93 -3.53
N VAL A 56 6.78 35.31 -2.94
CA VAL A 56 7.93 35.94 -3.63
C VAL A 56 9.08 34.97 -3.88
N CYS A 57 8.94 33.72 -3.42
CA CYS A 57 9.96 32.68 -3.57
C CYS A 57 9.78 31.86 -4.84
N THR A 58 10.89 31.28 -5.31
CA THR A 58 10.90 30.31 -6.40
C THR A 58 10.38 28.94 -5.97
N LYS A 59 9.90 28.17 -6.95
CA LYS A 59 9.46 26.78 -6.73
C LYS A 59 10.64 25.93 -6.30
N SER A 60 10.39 24.99 -5.38
CA SER A 60 11.40 24.08 -4.85
C SER A 60 11.02 22.63 -5.13
N PRO A 61 11.93 21.82 -5.71
CA PRO A 61 11.67 20.41 -5.95
C PRO A 61 11.55 19.59 -4.66
N ALA A 62 12.06 20.12 -3.55
CA ALA A 62 12.05 19.48 -2.25
C ALA A 62 10.79 19.84 -1.46
N ASN A 63 9.80 18.95 -1.46
CA ASN A 63 8.58 19.13 -0.67
C ASN A 63 8.44 18.07 0.43
N ARG A 64 8.47 18.48 1.70
CA ARG A 64 8.30 17.57 2.85
C ARG A 64 6.91 16.95 2.91
N PHE A 65 5.90 17.66 2.40
CA PHE A 65 4.53 17.17 2.38
C PHE A 65 4.31 16.08 1.32
N ALA A 66 5.22 15.97 0.33
CA ALA A 66 5.22 14.89 -0.66
C ALA A 66 5.72 13.61 0.02
N THR A 67 4.85 13.09 0.87
CA THR A 67 4.99 11.82 1.57
C THR A 67 4.70 10.69 0.61
N TYR A 68 5.21 9.49 0.90
CA TYR A 68 4.93 8.31 0.08
C TYR A 68 3.43 8.01 -0.01
N LYS A 69 2.66 8.24 1.06
CA LYS A 69 1.20 8.12 1.06
C LYS A 69 0.54 9.08 0.08
N TRP A 70 0.94 10.35 0.09
CA TRP A 70 0.40 11.33 -0.86
C TRP A 70 0.74 10.94 -2.31
N ILE A 71 1.98 10.51 -2.57
CA ILE A 71 2.39 10.04 -3.90
C ILE A 71 1.58 8.81 -4.34
N ALA A 72 1.34 7.86 -3.44
CA ALA A 72 0.55 6.67 -3.72
C ALA A 72 -0.90 7.03 -4.11
N ASN A 73 -1.50 8.01 -3.42
CA ASN A 73 -2.84 8.52 -3.77
C ASN A 73 -2.82 9.28 -5.11
N GLU A 74 -1.79 10.09 -5.35
CA GLU A 74 -1.73 10.95 -6.53
C GLU A 74 -1.47 10.16 -7.81
N LEU A 75 -0.73 9.06 -7.71
CA LEU A 75 -0.42 8.16 -8.83
C LEU A 75 -1.30 6.90 -8.84
N GLU A 76 -2.41 6.90 -8.09
CA GLU A 76 -3.21 5.70 -7.87
C GLU A 76 -3.74 5.11 -9.19
N ASP A 77 -4.29 5.96 -10.06
CA ASP A 77 -4.85 5.53 -11.35
C ASP A 77 -3.77 4.96 -12.28
N GLN A 78 -2.60 5.60 -12.37
CA GLN A 78 -1.50 5.08 -13.18
C GLN A 78 -0.95 3.77 -12.63
N LEU A 79 -0.80 3.67 -11.30
CA LEU A 79 -0.30 2.46 -10.63
C LEU A 79 -1.32 1.31 -10.64
N ARG A 80 -2.60 1.60 -10.84
CA ARG A 80 -3.62 0.56 -11.04
C ARG A 80 -3.52 -0.07 -12.43
N VAL A 81 -3.19 0.74 -13.45
CA VAL A 81 -2.99 0.27 -14.83
C VAL A 81 -1.62 -0.41 -15.00
N ASP A 82 -0.56 0.20 -14.48
CA ASP A 82 0.79 -0.36 -14.46
C ASP A 82 1.36 -0.39 -13.02
N PRO A 83 1.12 -1.48 -12.27
CA PRO A 83 1.64 -1.65 -10.91
C PRO A 83 3.17 -1.61 -10.83
N ASN A 84 3.88 -1.83 -11.94
CA ASN A 84 5.34 -1.89 -11.99
C ASN A 84 5.97 -0.65 -12.64
N MET A 85 5.20 0.44 -12.79
CA MET A 85 5.64 1.71 -13.35
C MET A 85 7.05 2.09 -12.87
N LYS A 86 7.91 2.41 -13.83
CA LYS A 86 9.31 2.77 -13.57
C LYS A 86 9.37 4.05 -12.73
N TYR A 87 10.24 4.09 -11.72
CA TYR A 87 10.38 5.25 -10.84
C TYR A 87 10.74 6.54 -11.60
N ASN A 88 11.49 6.44 -12.70
CA ASN A 88 11.81 7.61 -13.52
C ASN A 88 10.54 8.23 -14.12
N LEU A 89 9.59 7.41 -14.58
CA LEU A 89 8.30 7.88 -15.08
C LEU A 89 7.48 8.51 -13.95
N MET A 90 7.39 7.85 -12.79
CA MET A 90 6.71 8.42 -11.61
C MET A 90 7.30 9.78 -11.23
N SER A 91 8.62 9.91 -11.26
CA SER A 91 9.32 11.17 -10.97
C SER A 91 9.03 12.25 -12.01
N GLN A 92 9.00 11.88 -13.29
CA GLN A 92 8.67 12.80 -14.38
C GLN A 92 7.24 13.32 -14.27
N GLU A 93 6.25 12.45 -14.01
CA GLU A 93 4.86 12.85 -13.80
C GLU A 93 4.71 13.88 -12.67
N LEU A 94 5.32 13.58 -11.51
CA LEU A 94 5.29 14.49 -10.35
C LEU A 94 6.05 15.79 -10.60
N THR A 95 7.13 15.75 -11.38
CA THR A 95 7.89 16.94 -11.75
C THR A 95 7.10 17.82 -12.71
N LYS A 96 6.46 17.24 -13.72
CA LYS A 96 5.64 17.96 -14.71
C LYS A 96 4.43 18.62 -14.05
N LYS A 97 3.72 17.88 -13.19
CA LYS A 97 2.46 18.35 -12.59
C LYS A 97 2.66 19.27 -11.39
N TYR A 98 3.67 19.02 -10.55
CA TYR A 98 3.82 19.69 -9.26
C TYR A 98 5.20 20.33 -9.04
N TYR A 99 6.14 20.18 -9.98
CA TYR A 99 7.54 20.58 -9.80
C TYR A 99 8.20 19.90 -8.58
N ILE A 100 7.84 18.65 -8.29
CA ILE A 100 8.39 17.90 -7.14
C ILE A 100 9.28 16.77 -7.65
N LYS A 101 10.46 16.62 -7.03
CA LYS A 101 11.38 15.50 -7.29
C LYS A 101 11.55 14.64 -6.03
N PRO A 102 10.70 13.62 -5.81
CA PRO A 102 10.85 12.72 -4.68
C PRO A 102 12.08 11.82 -4.85
N SER A 103 12.68 11.38 -3.74
CA SER A 103 13.75 10.39 -3.79
C SER A 103 13.24 9.03 -4.26
N LYS A 104 14.11 8.24 -4.88
CA LYS A 104 13.79 6.87 -5.34
C LYS A 104 13.20 5.99 -4.24
N LYS A 105 13.70 6.11 -3.00
CA LYS A 105 13.17 5.40 -1.82
C LYS A 105 11.73 5.78 -1.49
N LYS A 106 11.34 7.05 -1.66
CA LYS A 106 9.94 7.49 -1.49
C LYS A 106 9.05 6.93 -2.60
N LEU A 107 9.52 6.92 -3.84
CA LEU A 107 8.78 6.38 -4.98
C LEU A 107 8.54 4.87 -4.82
N TRP A 108 9.57 4.11 -4.41
CA TRP A 108 9.41 2.71 -4.07
C TRP A 108 8.35 2.50 -2.99
N ARG A 109 8.46 3.20 -1.85
CA ARG A 109 7.45 3.10 -0.77
C ARG A 109 6.03 3.47 -1.23
N ALA A 110 5.90 4.47 -2.11
CA ALA A 110 4.61 4.88 -2.64
C ALA A 110 4.00 3.79 -3.54
N ARG A 111 4.83 3.15 -4.36
CA ARG A 111 4.41 2.03 -5.20
C ARG A 111 3.97 0.82 -4.39
N GLU A 112 4.75 0.44 -3.38
CA GLU A 112 4.39 -0.68 -2.50
C GLU A 112 3.12 -0.38 -1.69
N GLU A 113 2.95 0.85 -1.21
CA GLU A 113 1.72 1.31 -0.55
C GLU A 113 0.51 1.24 -1.49
N ALA A 114 0.65 1.66 -2.75
CA ALA A 114 -0.42 1.57 -3.74
C ALA A 114 -0.78 0.10 -4.04
N LYS A 115 0.23 -0.76 -4.28
CA LYS A 115 0.03 -2.20 -4.48
C LYS A 115 -0.71 -2.85 -3.31
N LYS A 116 -0.31 -2.51 -2.08
CA LYS A 116 -0.97 -3.01 -0.86
C LYS A 116 -2.45 -2.62 -0.81
N ARG A 117 -2.84 -1.47 -1.36
CA ARG A 117 -4.26 -1.07 -1.40
C ARG A 117 -5.06 -1.80 -2.47
N PHE A 118 -4.44 -2.11 -3.61
CA PHE A 118 -5.13 -2.79 -4.70
C PHE A 118 -5.26 -4.29 -4.47
N TYR A 119 -4.16 -4.94 -4.05
CA TYR A 119 -4.09 -6.39 -3.85
C TYR A 119 -4.39 -6.81 -2.41
N GLY A 120 -4.62 -5.85 -1.52
CA GLY A 120 -4.67 -6.09 -0.09
C GLY A 120 -3.29 -6.36 0.51
N ASP A 121 -3.26 -6.58 1.82
CA ASP A 121 -2.11 -7.22 2.42
C ASP A 121 -2.17 -8.70 2.06
N PHE A 122 -1.18 -9.22 1.33
CA PHE A 122 -1.09 -10.67 1.09
C PHE A 122 -1.17 -11.43 2.42
N PHE A 123 -0.62 -10.86 3.49
CA PHE A 123 -0.72 -11.41 4.83
C PHE A 123 -2.18 -11.60 5.28
N ASP A 124 -3.04 -10.61 5.07
CA ASP A 124 -4.45 -10.65 5.46
C ASP A 124 -5.20 -11.75 4.70
N THR A 125 -4.88 -11.98 3.42
CA THR A 125 -5.51 -13.07 2.64
C THR A 125 -5.16 -14.46 3.18
N PHE A 126 -3.93 -14.68 3.66
CA PHE A 126 -3.53 -15.97 4.24
C PHE A 126 -4.23 -16.25 5.58
N THR A 127 -4.62 -15.21 6.32
CA THR A 127 -5.38 -15.39 7.58
C THR A 127 -6.77 -15.98 7.37
N LEU A 128 -7.32 -15.90 6.14
CA LEU A 128 -8.65 -16.42 5.81
C LEU A 128 -8.66 -17.92 5.48
N PHE A 129 -7.51 -18.53 5.15
CA PHE A 129 -7.47 -19.94 4.77
C PHE A 129 -7.99 -20.92 5.82
N PRO A 130 -7.73 -20.75 7.13
CA PRO A 130 -8.34 -21.61 8.16
C PRO A 130 -9.87 -21.52 8.19
N ALA A 131 -10.42 -20.31 8.03
CA ALA A 131 -11.87 -20.12 7.99
C ALA A 131 -12.46 -20.76 6.72
N TYR A 132 -11.78 -20.60 5.58
CA TYR A 132 -12.17 -21.20 4.31
C TYR A 132 -12.14 -22.73 4.35
N ALA A 133 -11.08 -23.31 4.91
CA ALA A 133 -10.96 -24.76 5.13
C ALA A 133 -12.12 -25.30 5.98
N LYS A 134 -12.47 -24.59 7.06
CA LYS A 134 -13.61 -24.94 7.90
C LYS A 134 -14.92 -24.91 7.12
N LEU A 135 -15.14 -23.90 6.27
CA LEU A 135 -16.33 -23.80 5.43
C LEU A 135 -16.43 -24.94 4.41
N ILE A 136 -15.32 -25.35 3.79
CA ILE A 136 -15.29 -26.49 2.87
C ILE A 136 -15.73 -27.76 3.61
N LEU A 137 -15.16 -28.03 4.78
CA LEU A 137 -15.47 -29.23 5.58
C LEU A 137 -16.89 -29.20 6.15
N GLN A 138 -17.44 -28.02 6.44
CA GLN A 138 -18.84 -27.89 6.87
C GLN A 138 -19.84 -28.21 5.75
N ASN A 139 -19.56 -27.77 4.53
CA ASN A 139 -20.46 -27.99 3.38
C ASN A 139 -20.24 -29.34 2.69
N SER A 140 -19.04 -29.93 2.84
CA SER A 140 -18.69 -31.21 2.22
C SER A 140 -17.70 -31.96 3.11
N PRO A 141 -18.20 -32.69 4.14
CA PRO A 141 -17.39 -33.26 5.22
C PRO A 141 -16.28 -34.21 4.78
N ASN A 142 -16.48 -34.93 3.66
CA ASN A 142 -15.50 -35.90 3.14
C ASN A 142 -14.51 -35.28 2.15
N SER A 143 -14.51 -33.95 2.00
CA SER A 143 -13.51 -33.24 1.21
C SER A 143 -12.16 -33.25 1.94
N LEU A 144 -11.08 -33.30 1.17
CA LEU A 144 -9.73 -33.20 1.69
C LEU A 144 -9.34 -31.73 1.77
N VAL A 145 -8.85 -31.29 2.93
CA VAL A 145 -8.27 -29.95 3.09
C VAL A 145 -7.01 -30.06 3.93
N PHE A 146 -5.92 -29.46 3.46
CA PHE A 146 -4.62 -29.46 4.13
C PHE A 146 -3.98 -28.08 4.06
N ILE A 147 -3.50 -27.60 5.21
CA ILE A 147 -2.79 -26.32 5.31
C ILE A 147 -1.44 -26.58 5.97
N ALA A 148 -0.36 -26.24 5.26
CA ALA A 148 1.01 -26.32 5.77
C ALA A 148 1.53 -24.95 6.19
N TYR A 149 2.21 -24.92 7.32
CA TYR A 149 2.93 -23.76 7.82
C TYR A 149 4.38 -24.14 8.07
N ASP A 150 5.31 -23.31 7.58
CA ASP A 150 6.70 -23.38 7.98
C ASP A 150 6.81 -22.85 9.42
N CYS A 151 7.19 -23.76 10.32
CA CYS A 151 7.36 -23.50 11.75
C CYS A 151 8.83 -23.35 12.14
N ASN A 152 9.78 -23.45 11.20
CA ASN A 152 11.22 -23.39 11.48
C ASN A 152 11.76 -21.96 11.57
N LEU A 153 10.89 -20.96 11.58
CA LEU A 153 11.25 -19.55 11.61
C LEU A 153 11.49 -19.06 13.05
N PRO A 154 12.47 -18.15 13.25
CA PRO A 154 12.72 -17.56 14.55
C PRO A 154 11.49 -16.81 15.08
N ASN A 155 11.36 -16.73 16.41
CA ASN A 155 10.27 -16.09 17.15
C ASN A 155 8.87 -16.73 17.00
N ASN A 156 8.78 -18.05 16.75
CA ASN A 156 7.51 -18.78 16.61
C ASN A 156 6.58 -18.21 15.51
N ILE A 157 7.17 -17.55 14.51
CA ILE A 157 6.41 -17.01 13.37
C ILE A 157 6.03 -18.19 12.48
N LYS A 158 4.73 -18.43 12.30
CA LYS A 158 4.24 -19.42 11.33
C LYS A 158 4.08 -18.74 9.98
N ARG A 159 4.88 -19.15 9.00
CA ARG A 159 4.72 -18.67 7.62
C ARG A 159 3.88 -19.67 6.85
N PHE A 160 2.85 -19.18 6.15
CA PHE A 160 2.09 -20.02 5.23
C PHE A 160 3.01 -20.61 4.16
N GLU A 161 2.91 -21.93 3.94
CA GLU A 161 3.68 -22.63 2.91
C GLU A 161 2.77 -23.09 1.77
N LYS A 162 1.74 -23.89 2.09
CA LYS A 162 0.88 -24.55 1.09
C LYS A 162 -0.56 -24.67 1.59
N PHE A 163 -1.51 -24.55 0.65
CA PHE A 163 -2.92 -24.85 0.85
C PHE A 163 -3.34 -25.85 -0.22
N PHE A 164 -3.87 -26.99 0.20
CA PHE A 164 -4.40 -28.01 -0.70
C PHE A 164 -5.85 -28.30 -0.32
N TYR A 165 -6.72 -28.44 -1.31
CA TYR A 165 -8.08 -28.90 -1.10
C TYR A 165 -8.54 -29.75 -2.29
N CYS A 166 -9.42 -30.73 -2.02
CA CYS A 166 -10.07 -31.55 -3.03
C CYS A 166 -11.47 -31.90 -2.53
N PHE A 167 -12.50 -31.49 -3.28
CA PHE A 167 -13.87 -31.83 -2.94
C PHE A 167 -14.11 -33.33 -3.02
N GLU A 168 -15.02 -33.84 -2.19
CA GLU A 168 -15.39 -35.26 -2.18
C GLU A 168 -15.75 -35.78 -3.58
N ALA A 169 -16.54 -35.02 -4.34
CA ALA A 169 -16.94 -35.39 -5.70
C ALA A 169 -15.73 -35.53 -6.64
N CYS A 170 -14.77 -34.60 -6.56
CA CYS A 170 -13.53 -34.66 -7.34
C CYS A 170 -12.68 -35.88 -6.95
N LYS A 171 -12.58 -36.17 -5.66
CA LYS A 171 -11.88 -37.36 -5.16
C LYS A 171 -12.52 -38.65 -5.68
N LYS A 172 -13.85 -38.78 -5.58
CA LYS A 172 -14.58 -39.96 -6.07
C LYS A 172 -14.44 -40.12 -7.58
N GLY A 173 -14.70 -39.05 -8.34
CA GLY A 173 -14.57 -39.07 -9.79
C GLY A 173 -13.16 -39.43 -10.26
N PHE A 174 -12.12 -39.00 -9.54
CA PHE A 174 -10.75 -39.41 -9.82
C PHE A 174 -10.53 -40.90 -9.54
N LEU A 175 -10.95 -41.41 -8.37
CA LEU A 175 -10.74 -42.81 -8.00
C LEU A 175 -11.56 -43.79 -8.85
N GLU A 176 -12.77 -43.41 -9.24
CA GLU A 176 -13.70 -44.25 -10.00
C GLU A 176 -13.51 -44.11 -11.52
N GLY A 177 -13.11 -42.93 -12.00
CA GLY A 177 -13.05 -42.60 -13.42
C GLY A 177 -11.64 -42.53 -14.01
N CYS A 178 -10.59 -42.33 -13.20
CA CYS A 178 -9.22 -42.30 -13.71
C CYS A 178 -8.56 -43.69 -13.62
N MET A 179 -7.82 -44.05 -14.66
CA MET A 179 -7.02 -45.27 -14.70
C MET A 179 -5.95 -45.22 -13.58
N PRO A 180 -5.74 -46.29 -12.80
CA PRO A 180 -4.74 -46.31 -11.74
C PRO A 180 -3.34 -46.01 -12.30
N ILE A 181 -2.68 -44.97 -11.77
CA ILE A 181 -1.27 -44.71 -12.08
C ILE A 181 -0.44 -45.66 -11.23
N ILE A 182 0.13 -46.70 -11.86
CA ILE A 182 1.09 -47.59 -11.21
C ILE A 182 2.45 -46.90 -11.23
N SER A 183 2.86 -46.35 -10.08
CA SER A 183 4.26 -45.96 -9.86
C SER A 183 5.07 -47.22 -9.62
N LEU A 184 5.83 -47.66 -10.62
CA LEU A 184 6.93 -48.60 -10.40
C LEU A 184 8.06 -47.78 -9.76
N ASP A 185 8.11 -47.80 -8.43
CA ASP A 185 9.23 -47.21 -7.69
C ASP A 185 10.51 -47.88 -8.18
N GLY A 186 11.38 -47.05 -8.78
CA GLY A 186 12.51 -47.49 -9.57
C GLY A 186 13.32 -48.56 -8.87
N LEU A 187 13.39 -49.74 -9.51
CA LEU A 187 14.41 -50.74 -9.21
C LEU A 187 15.78 -50.03 -9.16
N PRO A 188 16.57 -50.20 -8.09
CA PRO A 188 17.92 -49.66 -8.06
C PRO A 188 18.74 -50.33 -9.17
N LEU A 189 19.10 -49.55 -10.20
CA LEU A 189 20.05 -49.98 -11.22
C LEU A 189 21.40 -50.23 -10.53
N LYS A 190 21.75 -51.51 -10.38
CA LYS A 190 23.11 -51.92 -10.03
C LYS A 190 23.97 -51.73 -11.28
N TRP A 191 24.94 -50.82 -11.17
CA TRP A 191 26.10 -50.77 -12.05
C TRP A 191 27.21 -51.62 -11.43
#